data_AF-A0A9D8UJB8-F1
#
_entry.id   AF-A0A9D8UJB8-F1
#
_cell.length_a   1.000
_cell.length_b   1.000
_cell.length_c   1.000
_cell.angle_alpha   90.00
_cell.angle_beta   90.00
_cell.angle_gamma   90.00
#
_symmetry.space_group_name_H-M   'P 1'
#
loop_
_entity.id
_entity.type
_entity.pdbx_description
1 polymer ?
#
loop_
_entity_poly.entity_id
_entity_poly.type
_entity_poly.pdbx_seq_one_letter_code
_entity_poly.pdbx_strand_id
1 'polypeptide(L)' 'MVQELTENYKLVGLSFDELVDLLGRPQNVAALDSNKIYYEIVVEFGWNIDPERVEYLVFEMNEDSIVTAFEIEKIDSMN' A
#
# COMPACT_ATOMS: atom_id res chain seq x y z
N MET A 1 2.37 -8.12 -11.60
CA MET A 1 1.32 -7.50 -10.75
C MET A 1 1.75 -6.18 -10.14
N VAL A 2 2.43 -6.09 -8.98
CA VAL A 2 2.81 -4.78 -8.39
C VAL A 2 3.75 -3.99 -9.30
N GLN A 3 4.77 -4.66 -9.83
CA GLN A 3 5.78 -4.03 -10.69
C GLN A 3 5.15 -3.45 -11.98
N GLU A 4 4.23 -4.18 -12.61
CA GLU A 4 3.46 -3.66 -13.77
C GLU A 4 2.54 -2.51 -13.39
N LEU A 5 2.02 -2.49 -12.16
CA LEU A 5 1.13 -1.46 -11.66
C LEU A 5 1.89 -0.15 -11.41
N THR A 6 3.09 -0.25 -10.83
CA THR A 6 4.00 0.90 -10.64
C THR A 6 4.64 1.39 -11.94
N GLU A 7 4.79 0.52 -12.95
CA GLU A 7 5.43 0.87 -14.23
C GLU A 7 4.45 1.36 -15.31
N ASN A 8 3.20 0.89 -15.31
CA ASN A 8 2.24 1.19 -16.38
C ASN A 8 1.08 2.10 -15.94
N TYR A 9 0.78 2.19 -14.64
CA TYR A 9 -0.31 3.03 -14.15
C TYR A 9 0.22 4.31 -13.53
N LYS A 10 -0.41 5.42 -13.88
CA LYS A 10 -0.12 6.73 -13.30
C LYS A 10 -0.80 6.81 -11.93
N LEU A 11 -0.13 6.28 -10.91
CA LEU A 11 -0.67 6.21 -9.55
C LEU A 11 -0.66 7.56 -8.84
N VAL A 12 0.30 8.43 -9.17
CA VAL A 12 0.35 9.82 -8.67
C VAL A 12 -0.69 10.67 -9.41
N GLY A 13 -1.49 11.39 -8.63
CA GLY A 13 -2.58 12.24 -9.12
C GLY A 13 -3.95 11.57 -9.10
N LEU A 14 -4.06 10.29 -8.71
CA LEU A 14 -5.34 9.62 -8.48
C LEU A 14 -5.97 10.13 -7.19
N SER A 15 -7.29 10.31 -7.20
CA SER A 15 -8.08 10.47 -5.99
C SER A 15 -8.17 9.16 -5.19
N PHE A 16 -8.58 9.25 -3.93
CA PHE A 16 -8.79 8.07 -3.09
C PHE A 16 -9.80 7.10 -3.70
N ASP A 17 -10.90 7.62 -4.26
CA ASP A 17 -11.94 6.81 -4.87
C ASP A 17 -11.41 6.07 -6.12
N GLU A 18 -10.66 6.75 -6.98
CA GLU A 18 -10.04 6.13 -8.16
C GLU A 18 -9.01 5.06 -7.77
N LEU A 19 -8.25 5.32 -6.69
CA LEU A 19 -7.30 4.35 -6.15
C LEU A 19 -8.02 3.10 -5.65
N VAL A 20 -9.14 3.27 -4.93
CA VAL A 20 -9.97 2.17 -4.43
C VAL A 20 -10.66 1.42 -5.56
N ASP A 21 -11.09 2.10 -6.63
CA ASP A 21 -11.66 1.45 -7.81
C ASP A 21 -10.61 0.61 -8.56
N LEU A 22 -9.35 1.06 -8.58
CA LEU A 22 -8.26 0.36 -9.24
C LEU A 22 -7.72 -0.83 -8.43
N LEU A 23 -7.53 -0.63 -7.12
CA LEU A 23 -6.82 -1.57 -6.22
C LEU A 23 -7.73 -2.32 -5.25
N GLY A 24 -8.99 -1.91 -5.13
CA GLY A 24 -9.89 -2.34 -4.08
C GLY A 24 -9.75 -1.52 -2.80
N ARG A 25 -10.53 -1.86 -1.77
CA ARG A 25 -10.42 -1.17 -0.48
C ARG A 25 -9.14 -1.59 0.26
N PRO A 26 -8.38 -0.65 0.83
CA PRO A 26 -7.21 -0.97 1.63
C PRO A 26 -7.61 -1.76 2.87
N GLN A 27 -6.82 -2.76 3.24
CA GLN A 27 -7.10 -3.60 4.42
C GLN A 27 -6.85 -2.85 5.72
N ASN A 28 -5.91 -1.89 5.72
CA ASN A 28 -5.60 -1.05 6.85
C ASN A 28 -5.41 0.40 6.41
N VAL A 29 -6.35 1.26 6.81
CA VAL A 29 -6.12 2.72 6.80
C VAL A 29 -5.49 3.03 8.15
N ALA A 30 -4.18 2.80 8.27
CA ALA A 30 -3.50 2.93 9.56
C ALA A 30 -3.61 4.38 10.07
N ALA A 31 -4.21 4.54 11.24
CA ALA A 31 -4.42 5.82 11.94
C ALA A 31 -3.12 6.46 12.47
N LEU A 32 -1.94 6.06 11.95
CA LEU A 32 -0.63 6.47 12.46
C LEU A 32 -0.02 7.67 11.71
N ASP A 33 -0.46 7.91 10.47
CA ASP A 33 -0.23 9.15 9.72
C ASP A 33 -1.50 9.44 8.92
N SER A 34 -2.20 10.56 9.17
CA SER A 34 -3.55 10.81 8.62
C SER A 34 -3.63 10.82 7.09
N ASN A 35 -2.49 10.80 6.42
CA ASN A 35 -2.33 11.02 5.00
C ASN A 35 -1.73 9.80 4.28
N LYS A 36 -1.56 8.65 4.96
CA LYS A 36 -0.98 7.44 4.34
C LYS A 36 -2.00 6.29 4.24
N ILE A 37 -1.96 5.57 3.12
CA ILE A 37 -2.78 4.39 2.87
C ILE A 37 -1.88 3.19 2.60
N TYR A 38 -2.18 2.07 3.26
CA TYR A 38 -1.38 0.86 3.20
C TYR A 38 -2.15 -0.25 2.47
N TYR A 39 -1.57 -0.75 1.38
CA TYR A 39 -2.05 -1.93 0.67
C TYR A 39 -1.06 -3.07 0.87
N GLU A 40 -1.50 -4.15 1.52
CA GLU A 40 -0.72 -5.39 1.61
C GLU A 40 -0.58 -5.99 0.21
N ILE A 41 0.65 -6.09 -0.28
CA ILE A 41 0.95 -6.63 -1.61
C ILE A 41 1.52 -8.04 -1.54
N VAL A 42 2.29 -8.34 -0.50
CA VAL A 42 2.89 -9.65 -0.27
C VAL A 42 2.84 -9.95 1.21
N VAL A 43 2.32 -11.12 1.55
CA VAL A 43 2.34 -11.66 2.92
C VAL A 43 2.96 -13.06 2.82
N GLU A 44 4.22 -13.16 3.21
CA GLU A 44 4.94 -14.44 3.29
C GLU A 44 4.78 -15.00 4.69
N PHE A 45 4.04 -16.09 4.79
CA PHE A 45 3.86 -16.84 6.03
C PHE A 45 4.99 -17.86 6.18
N GLY A 46 5.58 -17.87 7.38
CA GLY A 46 6.55 -18.89 7.76
C GLY A 46 5.91 -20.24 8.05
N TRP A 47 6.63 -21.08 8.78
CA TRP A 47 6.12 -22.41 9.17
C TRP A 47 4.97 -22.35 10.18
N ASN A 48 4.82 -21.23 10.90
CA ASN A 48 3.94 -21.13 12.07
C ASN A 48 2.80 -20.12 11.93
N ILE A 49 2.22 -19.98 10.73
CA ILE A 49 1.02 -19.18 10.42
C ILE A 49 1.17 -17.65 10.65
N ASP A 50 2.23 -17.22 11.33
CA ASP A 50 2.60 -15.82 11.48
C ASP A 50 3.31 -15.31 10.22
N PRO A 51 3.00 -14.10 9.73
CA PRO A 51 3.73 -13.47 8.64
C PRO A 51 5.19 -13.22 9.04
N GLU A 52 6.12 -13.85 8.32
CA GLU A 52 7.56 -13.57 8.47
C GLU A 52 7.97 -12.30 7.73
N ARG A 53 7.30 -12.02 6.60
CA ARG A 53 7.54 -10.83 5.79
C ARG A 53 6.25 -10.29 5.22
N VAL A 54 6.03 -9.00 5.43
CA VAL A 54 4.91 -8.28 4.82
C VAL A 54 5.46 -7.11 4.02
N GLU A 55 5.10 -7.06 2.75
CA GLU A 55 5.35 -5.88 1.92
C GLU A 55 4.06 -5.08 1.76
N TYR A 56 4.17 -3.78 1.96
CA TYR A 56 3.09 -2.81 1.80
C TYR A 56 3.41 -1.87 0.65
N LEU A 57 2.43 -1.66 -0.22
CA LEU A 57 2.40 -0.52 -1.13
C LEU A 57 1.75 0.65 -0.39
N VAL A 58 2.54 1.66 -0.09
CA VAL A 58 2.15 2.82 0.70
C VAL A 58 1.90 3.99 -0.23
N PHE A 59 0.73 4.62 -0.11
CA PHE A 59 0.39 5.83 -0.83
C PHE A 59 0.33 7.01 0.13
N GLU A 60 0.98 8.10 -0.23
CA GLU A 60 0.87 9.38 0.45
C GLU A 60 -0.17 10.24 -0.25
N MET A 61 -1.04 10.88 0.53
CA MET A 61 -2.10 11.76 0.06
C MET A 61 -1.93 13.18 0.59
N ASN A 62 -2.43 14.14 -0.17
CA ASN A 62 -2.62 15.50 0.33
C ASN A 62 -3.98 15.65 1.06
N GLU A 63 -4.24 16.85 1.57
CA GLU A 63 -5.51 17.18 2.25
C GLU A 63 -6.75 17.03 1.35
N ASP A 64 -6.57 17.09 0.02
CA ASP A 64 -7.62 16.87 -0.97
C ASP A 64 -7.85 15.38 -1.30
N SER A 65 -7.21 14.47 -0.57
CA SER A 65 -7.28 13.02 -0.82
C SER A 65 -6.79 12.63 -2.22
N ILE A 66 -5.75 13.30 -2.72
CA ILE A 66 -5.07 13.00 -3.98
C ILE A 66 -3.70 12.40 -3.67
N VAL A 67 -3.36 11.30 -4.34
CA VAL A 67 -2.06 10.62 -4.23
C VAL A 67 -0.95 11.54 -4.74
N THR A 68 -0.02 11.89 -3.87
CA THR A 68 1.16 12.70 -4.20
C THR A 68 2.41 11.86 -4.42
N ALA A 69 2.51 10.72 -3.74
CA ALA A 69 3.63 9.79 -3.84
C ALA A 69 3.20 8.36 -3.50
N PHE A 70 4.04 7.39 -3.87
CA PHE A 70 3.91 6.02 -3.43
C PHE A 70 5.29 5.39 -3.23
N GLU A 71 5.36 4.44 -2.30
CA GLU A 71 6.57 3.67 -2.01
C GLU A 71 6.22 2.23 -1.63
N ILE A 72 7.21 1.33 -1.69
CA ILE A 72 7.07 -0.04 -1.19
C ILE A 72 7.83 -0.14 0.12
N GLU A 73 7.08 -0.28 1.21
CA GLU A 73 7.63 -0.54 2.53
C GLU A 73 7.69 -2.05 2.78
N LYS A 74 8.81 -2.52 3.31
CA LYS A 74 9.00 -3.93 3.67
C LYS A 74 9.11 -4.01 5.18
N ILE A 75 8.18 -4.72 5.79
CA ILE A 75 8.21 -5.04 7.21
C ILE A 75 8.61 -6.51 7.31
N ASP A 76 9.89 -6.71 7.60
CA ASP A 76 10.40 -8.03 7.97
C ASP A 76 10.20 -8.19 9.48
N SER A 77 9.43 -9.21 9.89
CA SER A 77 9.32 -9.63 11.28
C SER A 77 10.61 -10.35 11.68
N MET A 78 11.74 -9.62 11.72
CA MET A 78 12.97 -10.14 12.28
C MET A 78 12.93 -10.01 13.80
N ASN A 79 12.96 -11.17 14.46
CA ASN A 79 13.44 -11.36 15.83
C ASN A 79 14.73 -10.58 16.12
#